data_AF-A0A2V5HLA6-F1
#
_entry.id   AF-A0A2V5HLA6-F1
#
_cell.length_a   1.000
_cell.length_b   1.000
_cell.length_c   1.000
_cell.angle_alpha   90.00
_cell.angle_beta   90.00
_cell.angle_gamma   90.00
#
_symmetry.space_group_name_H-M   'P 1'
#
loop_
_entity.id
_entity.type
_entity.pdbx_description
1 polymer ?
#
loop_
_entity_poly.entity_id
_entity_poly.type
_entity_poly.pdbx_seq_one_letter_code
_entity_poly.pdbx_strand_id
1 'polypeptide(L)' 'MGNTTPTDTLGVFKVDLIFSRNKTYIPQPLLPIVFALQNPPLASTLAVTISWNL' A
#
# COMPACT_ATOMS: atom_id res chain seq x y z
N MET A 1 7.42 24.02 30.22
CA MET A 1 8.08 22.77 29.78
C MET A 1 7.24 22.18 28.66
N GLY A 2 7.74 22.23 27.42
CA GLY A 2 7.03 21.69 26.25
C GLY A 2 7.13 20.17 26.24
N ASN A 3 6.00 19.49 26.10
CA ASN A 3 5.93 18.05 25.97
C ASN A 3 6.38 17.69 24.54
N THR A 4 7.67 17.39 24.34
CA THR A 4 8.17 16.88 23.06
C THR A 4 7.82 15.39 22.96
N THR A 5 6.54 15.07 22.81
CA THR A 5 6.21 13.82 22.10
C THR A 5 6.87 13.96 20.74
N PRO A 6 7.76 13.04 20.33
CA PRO A 6 8.22 13.01 18.95
C PRO A 6 6.94 12.86 18.13
N THR A 7 6.47 13.94 17.52
CA THR A 7 5.44 13.87 16.50
C THR A 7 6.11 13.04 15.44
N ASP A 8 5.72 11.77 15.32
CA ASP A 8 6.28 10.81 14.39
C ASP A 8 6.18 11.43 12.99
N THR A 9 7.21 12.19 12.61
CA THR A 9 7.15 13.15 11.50
C THR A 9 7.28 12.40 10.18
N LEU A 10 7.64 11.13 10.28
CA LEU A 10 7.59 10.14 9.24
C LEU A 10 6.27 9.41 9.42
N GLY A 11 5.24 9.81 8.67
CA GLY A 11 3.96 9.09 8.67
C GLY A 11 4.15 7.59 8.40
N VAL A 12 3.14 6.77 8.70
CA VAL A 12 3.24 5.31 8.46
C VAL A 12 3.08 5.02 6.96
N PHE A 13 4.02 4.30 6.35
CA PHE A 13 3.83 3.75 5.01
C PHE A 13 2.88 2.54 5.10
N LYS A 14 1.76 2.58 4.35
CA LYS A 14 0.78 1.48 4.35
C LYS A 14 0.58 0.94 2.93
N VAL A 15 0.36 -0.37 2.87
CA VAL A 15 0.05 -1.10 1.64
C VAL A 15 -1.22 -1.89 1.89
N ASP A 16 -2.25 -1.63 1.09
CA ASP A 16 -3.50 -2.38 1.11
C ASP A 16 -3.61 -3.21 -0.18
N LEU A 17 -3.92 -4.52 -0.04
CA LEU A 17 -4.22 -5.39 -1.18
C LEU A 17 -5.72 -5.35 -1.47
N ILE A 18 -6.07 -4.95 -2.69
CA ILE A 18 -7.45 -4.81 -3.13
C ILE A 18 -7.77 -5.92 -4.13
N PHE A 19 -8.73 -6.77 -3.76
CA PHE A 19 -9.36 -7.69 -4.70
C PHE A 19 -10.53 -6.99 -5.41
N SER A 20 -10.55 -7.01 -6.74
CA SER A 20 -11.70 -6.54 -7.51
C SER A 20 -12.95 -7.33 -7.11
N ARG A 21 -14.01 -6.64 -6.68
CA ARG A 21 -15.30 -7.29 -6.37
C ARG A 21 -16.13 -7.39 -7.64
N ASN A 22 -16.25 -8.60 -8.16
CA ASN A 22 -17.12 -8.92 -9.28
C ASN A 22 -18.60 -8.76 -8.91
N LYS A 23 -19.29 -7.80 -9.52
CA LYS A 23 -20.71 -7.99 -9.90
C LYS A 23 -20.94 -7.98 -11.41
N THR A 24 -19.90 -7.76 -12.23
CA THR A 24 -20.07 -7.65 -13.69
C THR A 24 -18.84 -8.05 -14.50
N TYR A 25 -17.87 -8.77 -13.89
CA TYR A 25 -16.72 -9.28 -14.64
C TYR A 25 -17.02 -10.71 -15.09
N ILE A 26 -17.14 -10.88 -16.41
CA ILE A 26 -17.01 -12.17 -17.09
C ILE A 26 -15.74 -12.83 -16.56
N PRO A 27 -15.73 -14.14 -16.23
CA PRO A 27 -14.54 -14.83 -15.74
C PRO A 27 -13.40 -14.65 -16.76
N GLN A 28 -12.48 -13.75 -16.43
CA GLN A 28 -11.25 -13.52 -17.18
C GLN A 28 -10.14 -14.28 -16.46
N PRO A 29 -9.27 -15.00 -17.17
CA PRO A 29 -8.20 -15.80 -16.57
C PRO A 29 -7.13 -14.97 -15.85
N LEU A 30 -7.12 -13.64 -16.02
CA LEU A 30 -6.19 -12.73 -15.37
C LEU A 30 -6.93 -11.87 -14.34
N LEU A 31 -6.81 -12.23 -13.06
CA LEU A 31 -7.26 -11.39 -11.95
C LEU A 31 -6.19 -10.31 -11.68
N PRO A 32 -6.51 -9.01 -11.78
CA PRO A 32 -5.53 -7.98 -11.45
C PRO A 32 -5.23 -7.97 -9.94
N ILE A 33 -3.94 -7.99 -9.58
CA ILE A 33 -3.46 -7.74 -8.22
C ILE A 33 -3.28 -6.22 -8.08
N VAL A 34 -4.07 -5.56 -7.24
CA VAL A 34 -4.05 -4.10 -7.06
C VAL A 34 -3.58 -3.75 -5.66
N PHE A 35 -2.55 -2.89 -5.57
CA PHE A 35 -2.03 -2.36 -4.32
C PHE A 35 -2.38 -0.87 -4.18
N ALA A 36 -2.97 -0.47 -3.05
CA ALA A 36 -3.11 0.94 -2.68
C ALA A 36 -1.99 1.33 -1.70
N LEU A 37 -1.30 2.43 -2.00
CA LEU A 37 -0.17 2.92 -1.22
C LEU A 37 -0.54 4.21 -0.48
N GLN A 38 -0.30 4.27 0.82
CA GLN A 38 -0.40 5.50 1.62
C GLN A 38 1.00 5.99 2.00
N ASN A 39 1.22 7.29 1.87
CA ASN A 39 2.53 7.95 2.03
C ASN A 39 3.62 7.40 1.07
N PRO A 40 3.37 7.35 -0.26
CA PRO A 40 4.31 6.77 -1.21
C PRO A 40 5.72 7.38 -1.25
N PRO A 41 5.98 8.67 -0.89
CA PRO A 41 7.35 9.18 -0.84
C PRO A 41 8.25 8.41 0.14
N LEU A 42 7.69 7.82 1.19
CA LEU A 42 8.42 7.01 2.17
C LEU A 42 8.94 5.69 1.60
N ALA A 43 8.41 5.23 0.46
CA ALA A 43 8.86 3.99 -0.17
C ALA A 43 10.35 4.04 -0.53
N SER A 44 10.86 5.20 -0.94
CA SER A 44 12.28 5.40 -1.26
C SER A 44 13.16 5.35 0.00
N THR A 45 12.78 6.08 1.04
CA THR A 45 13.49 6.12 2.33
C THR A 45 13.51 4.77 3.03
N LEU A 46 12.41 4.01 2.94
CA LEU A 46 12.26 2.70 3.56
C LEU A 46 12.71 1.54 2.64
N ALA A 47 13.21 1.85 1.43
CA ALA A 47 13.63 0.88 0.43
C ALA A 47 12.59 -0.23 0.17
N VAL A 48 11.31 0.15 0.07
CA VAL A 48 10.19 -0.80 -0.06
C VAL A 48 10.21 -1.47 -1.42
N THR A 49 10.07 -2.79 -1.43
CA THR A 49 9.90 -3.61 -2.64
C THR A 49 8.64 -4.47 -2.51
N ILE A 50 7.85 -4.55 -3.57
CA ILE A 50 6.68 -5.43 -3.66
C ILE A 50 6.95 -6.48 -4.75
N SER A 51 6.96 -7.75 -4.36
CA SER A 51 7.16 -8.88 -5.25
C SER A 51 5.96 -9.82 -5.18
N TRP A 52 5.56 -10.40 -6.31
CA TRP A 52 4.48 -11.38 -6.39
C TRP A 52 4.80 -12.43 -7.47
N ASN A 53 4.18 -13.60 -7.37
CA ASN A 53 4.33 -14.72 -8.30
C ASN A 53 2.96 -15.39 -8.53
N LEU A 54 2.78 -16.04 -9.69
CA LEU A 54 1.54 -16.72 -10.09
C LEU A 54 1.47 -18.15 -9.54
#